data_AF-A0A964XQJ1-F1
#
_entry.id   AF-A0A964XQJ1-F1
#
_cell.length_a   1.000
_cell.length_b   1.000
_cell.length_c   1.000
_cell.angle_alpha   90.00
_cell.angle_beta   90.00
_cell.angle_gamma   90.00
#
_symmetry.space_group_name_H-M   'P 1'
#
loop_
_entity.id
_entity.type
_entity.pdbx_description
1 polymer ?
#
loop_
_entity_poly.entity_id
_entity_poly.type
_entity_poly.pdbx_seq_one_letter_code
_entity_poly.pdbx_strand_id
1 'polypeptide(L)' 'MPRNRLAVHKARIERAVGRTRAAHAGEGYAVVRQALAEALEDEGAGRVVPQVVDHLAMQISTGRANDGGQQAP' A
#
# COMPACT_ATOMS: atom_id res chain seq x y z
N MET A 1 -20.40 9.84 20.19
CA MET A 1 -20.04 9.15 18.93
C MET A 1 -18.58 8.74 18.98
N PRO A 2 -18.20 7.47 19.24
CA PRO A 2 -16.82 7.08 19.03
C PRO A 2 -16.59 7.04 17.52
N ARG A 3 -15.91 8.06 16.99
CA ARG A 3 -15.37 8.02 15.63
C ARG A 3 -14.50 6.77 15.55
N ASN A 4 -14.92 5.82 14.71
CA ASN A 4 -14.41 4.46 14.68
C ASN A 4 -12.89 4.47 14.41
N ARG A 5 -12.07 4.34 15.47
CA ARG A 5 -10.60 4.44 15.38
C ARG A 5 -10.01 3.47 14.35
N LEU A 6 -10.67 2.34 14.15
CA LEU A 6 -10.32 1.35 13.14
C LEU A 6 -10.48 1.89 11.71
N ALA A 7 -11.55 2.64 11.44
CA ALA A 7 -11.78 3.23 10.11
C ALA A 7 -10.74 4.29 9.77
N VAL A 8 -10.36 5.11 10.75
CA VAL A 8 -9.27 6.11 10.60
C VAL A 8 -7.93 5.42 10.36
N HIS A 9 -7.65 4.34 11.09
CA HIS A 9 -6.43 3.58 10.91
C HIS A 9 -6.37 2.89 9.54
N LYS A 10 -7.49 2.31 9.08
CA LYS A 10 -7.61 1.73 7.74
C LYS A 10 -7.37 2.76 6.64
N ALA A 11 -7.97 3.94 6.74
CA ALA A 11 -7.80 5.01 5.75
C ALA A 11 -6.34 5.46 5.62
N ARG A 12 -5.60 5.52 6.73
CA ARG A 12 -4.16 5.82 6.75
C ARG A 12 -3.34 4.76 6.02
N ILE A 13 -3.63 3.49 6.26
CA ILE A 13 -2.98 2.37 5.57
C ILE A 13 -3.26 2.44 4.06
N GLU A 14 -4.53 2.64 3.67
CA GLU A 14 -4.90 2.76 2.25
C GLU A 14 -4.21 3.94 1.55
N ARG A 15 -4.01 5.05 2.27
CA ARG A 15 -3.30 6.22 1.76
C ARG A 15 -1.81 5.97 1.58
N ALA A 16 -1.16 5.31 2.55
CA ALA A 16 0.23 4.87 2.42
C ALA A 16 0.40 3.94 1.21
N VAL A 17 -0.44 2.91 1.11
CA VAL A 17 -0.45 1.96 -0.02
C VAL A 17 -0.64 2.67 -1.35
N GLY A 18 -1.60 3.60 -1.45
CA GLY A 18 -1.86 4.36 -2.67
C GLY A 18 -0.66 5.21 -3.10
N ARG A 19 -0.02 5.89 -2.16
CA ARG A 19 1.20 6.68 -2.42
C ARG A 19 2.37 5.79 -2.87
N THR A 20 2.63 4.69 -2.15
CA THR A 20 3.70 3.77 -2.50
C THR A 20 3.46 3.12 -3.86
N ARG A 21 2.21 2.74 -4.17
CA ARG A 21 1.87 2.17 -5.48
C ARG A 21 2.06 3.19 -6.61
N ALA A 22 1.65 4.44 -6.42
CA ALA A 22 1.82 5.47 -7.45
C ALA A 22 3.30 5.78 -7.75
N ALA A 23 4.17 5.70 -6.74
CA ALA A 23 5.59 6.04 -6.88
C ALA A 23 6.50 4.85 -7.22
N HIS A 24 6.12 3.63 -6.81
CA HIS A 24 6.99 2.44 -6.87
C HIS A 24 6.31 1.22 -7.52
N ALA A 25 5.20 1.39 -8.25
CA ALA A 25 4.66 0.29 -9.06
C ALA A 25 5.68 -0.17 -10.10
N GLY A 26 5.94 -1.48 -10.15
CA GLY A 26 6.93 -2.09 -11.04
C GLY A 26 8.35 -2.17 -10.45
N GLU A 27 8.59 -1.56 -9.29
CA GLU A 27 9.84 -1.71 -8.55
C GLU A 27 9.94 -3.09 -7.86
N GLY A 28 11.18 -3.47 -7.53
CA GLY A 28 11.44 -4.70 -6.80
C GLY A 28 10.83 -4.71 -5.40
N TYR A 29 10.44 -5.90 -4.92
CA TYR A 29 9.81 -6.10 -3.61
C TYR A 29 10.54 -5.38 -2.45
N ALA A 30 11.87 -5.45 -2.39
CA ALA A 30 12.64 -4.84 -1.32
C ALA A 30 12.49 -3.30 -1.28
N VAL A 31 12.51 -2.66 -2.45
CA VAL A 31 12.34 -1.21 -2.62
C VAL A 31 10.92 -0.81 -2.20
N VAL A 32 9.92 -1.54 -2.71
CA VAL A 32 8.51 -1.31 -2.40
C VAL A 32 8.22 -1.50 -0.91
N ARG A 33 8.79 -2.54 -0.29
CA ARG A 33 8.62 -2.84 1.14
C ARG A 33 9.17 -1.72 2.02
N GLN A 34 10.36 -1.22 1.70
CA GLN A 34 10.95 -0.10 2.42
C GLN A 34 10.08 1.16 2.28
N ALA A 35 9.74 1.53 1.05
CA ALA A 35 8.90 2.71 0.78
C ALA A 35 7.52 2.62 1.43
N LEU A 36 6.94 1.40 1.52
CA LEU A 36 5.67 1.18 2.20
C LEU A 36 5.79 1.35 3.72
N ALA A 37 6.87 0.87 4.32
CA ALA A 37 7.11 1.03 5.75
C ALA A 37 7.24 2.52 6.13
N GLU A 38 8.04 3.28 5.37
CA GLU A 38 8.21 4.72 5.55
C GLU A 38 6.86 5.46 5.38
N ALA A 39 6.09 5.14 4.34
CA ALA A 39 4.78 5.75 4.12
C ALA A 39 3.77 5.44 5.24
N LEU A 40 3.84 4.25 5.85
CA LEU A 40 3.00 3.89 6.99
C LEU A 40 3.40 4.64 8.25
N GLU A 41 4.69 4.86 8.49
CA GLU A 41 5.17 5.68 9.60
C GLU A 41 4.72 7.14 9.46
N ASP A 42 4.85 7.73 8.27
CA ASP A 42 4.41 9.09 7.95
C ASP A 42 2.90 9.30 8.19
N GLU A 43 2.07 8.29 7.87
CA GLU A 43 0.63 8.33 8.11
C GLU A 43 0.24 8.07 9.58
N GLY A 44 1.23 7.82 10.46
CA GLY A 44 0.99 7.45 11.85
C GLY A 44 0.33 6.06 11.97
N ALA A 45 0.64 5.17 11.03
CA ALA A 45 0.19 3.78 10.93
C ALA A 45 1.32 2.76 11.09
N GLY A 46 2.51 3.14 11.56
CA GLY A 46 3.66 2.23 11.76
C GLY A 46 3.45 1.03 12.71
N ARG A 47 2.28 0.89 13.34
CA ARG A 47 1.91 -0.30 14.14
C ARG A 47 1.37 -1.47 13.32
N VAL A 48 1.35 -1.37 12.00
CA VAL A 48 0.99 -2.49 11.13
C VAL A 48 1.98 -3.63 11.34
N VAL A 49 1.47 -4.85 11.49
CA VAL A 49 2.32 -6.04 11.67
C VAL A 49 3.18 -6.28 10.43
N PRO A 50 4.46 -6.70 10.57
CA PRO A 50 5.37 -6.85 9.44
C PRO A 50 4.82 -7.72 8.30
N GLN A 51 4.05 -8.77 8.61
CA GLN A 51 3.45 -9.68 7.63
C GLN A 51 2.46 -8.97 6.70
N VAL A 52 1.75 -7.95 7.20
CA VAL A 52 0.82 -7.15 6.38
C VAL A 52 1.60 -6.21 5.47
N VAL A 53 2.71 -5.64 5.94
CA VAL A 53 3.61 -4.83 5.12
C VAL A 53 4.19 -5.68 3.98
N ASP A 54 4.65 -6.89 4.29
CA ASP A 54 5.17 -7.83 3.29
C ASP A 54 4.11 -8.20 2.25
N HIS A 55 2.88 -8.49 2.69
CA HIS A 55 1.78 -8.84 1.79
C HIS A 55 1.39 -7.69 0.85
N LEU A 56 1.32 -6.46 1.37
CA LEU A 56 1.01 -5.26 0.58
C LEU A 56 2.16 -4.92 -0.38
N ALA A 57 3.41 -5.03 0.08
CA ALA A 57 4.58 -4.80 -0.75
C ALA A 57 4.64 -5.80 -1.92
N MET A 58 4.34 -7.07 -1.68
CA MET A 58 4.20 -8.06 -2.76
C MET A 58 3.10 -7.69 -3.75
N GLN A 59 1.93 -7.22 -3.30
CA GLN A 59 0.84 -6.82 -4.21
C GLN A 59 1.22 -5.63 -5.09
N ILE A 60 1.95 -4.65 -4.53
CA ILE A 60 2.41 -3.48 -5.26
C ILE A 60 3.51 -3.88 -6.25
N SER A 61 4.50 -4.68 -5.82
CA SER A 61 5.65 -5.09 -6.64
C SER A 61 5.28 -6.07 -7.76
N THR A 62 4.33 -6.98 -7.50
CA THR A 62 3.86 -7.94 -8.52
C THR A 62 2.94 -7.31 -9.55
N GLY A 63 2.55 -6.04 -9.35
CA GLY A 63 1.86 -5.25 -10.36
C GLY A 63 0.77 -6.04 -11.06
N ARG A 64 -0.30 -6.45 -10.36
CA ARG A 64 -1.57 -6.64 -11.06
C ARG A 64 -2.05 -5.26 -11.53
N ALA A 65 -1.43 -4.81 -12.62
CA ALA A 65 -2.05 -4.00 -13.64
C ALA A 65 -3.20 -4.81 -14.21
N ASN A 66 -4.33 -4.82 -13.50
CA ASN A 66 -5.60 -5.32 -14.05
C ASN A 66 -6.55 -4.14 -14.26
N ASP A 67 -5.99 -3.02 -14.72
CA ASP A 67 -6.69 -1.88 -15.30
C ASP A 67 -6.02 -1.60 -16.64
N GLY A 68 -6.62 -2.07 -17.74
CA GLY A 68 -6.21 -1.70 -19.11
C GLY A 68 -6.29 -2.78 -20.19
N GLY A 69 -6.45 -4.06 -19.83
CA GLY A 69 -6.58 -5.16 -20.78
C GLY A 69 -8.01 -5.45 -21.24
N GLN A 70 -8.81 -4.44 -21.57
CA GLN A 70 -10.04 -4.63 -22.37
C GLN A 70 -10.45 -3.31 -23.06
N GLN A 71 -10.07 -3.16 -24.33
CA GLN A 71 -11.00 -2.84 -25.43
C GLN A 71 -10.23 -2.85 -26.78
N ALA A 72 -10.45 -3.93 -27.53
CA ALA A 72 -10.37 -3.95 -29.00
C ALA A 72 -11.53 -3.08 -29.56
N PRO A 73 -11.46 -2.60 -30.81
CA PRO A 73 -11.46 -3.46 -32.01
C PRO A 73 -10.12 -3.52 -32.77
#